data_AF-A0A0T6LZF6-F1
#
_entry.id   AF-A0A0T6LZF6-F1
#
_cell.length_a   1.000
_cell.length_b   1.000
_cell.length_c   1.000
_cell.angle_alpha   90.00
_cell.angle_beta   90.00
_cell.angle_gamma   90.00
#
_symmetry.space_group_name_H-M   'P 1'
#
loop_
_entity.id
_entity.type
_entity.pdbx_description
1 polymer ?
#
loop_
_entity_poly.entity_id
_entity_poly.type
_entity_poly.pdbx_seq_one_letter_code
_entity_poly.pdbx_strand_id
1 'polypeptide(L)'
;MADEMVDTLLDGGRAPGDILVLVTGDPHPWQSHELSFGEDSYWRQQDEGEDVFYAHASAERAANRGVVVLAVNGGTDEEAAQALPAALARAKSQLIVVGDPERLRTLL
;
A
#
# COMPACT_ATOMS: atom_id res chain seq x y z
N MET A 1 -4.30 -8.21 -8.51
CA MET A 1 -4.99 -8.08 -7.21
C MET A 1 -4.86 -6.68 -6.62
N ALA A 2 -3.69 -6.22 -6.17
CA ALA A 2 -3.54 -4.84 -5.71
C ALA A 2 -3.73 -3.84 -6.86
N ASP A 3 -3.12 -4.12 -8.01
CA ASP A 3 -3.19 -3.27 -9.21
C ASP A 3 -4.63 -3.11 -9.71
N GLU A 4 -5.40 -4.20 -9.78
CA GLU A 4 -6.82 -4.14 -10.18
C GLU A 4 -7.67 -3.27 -9.22
N MET A 5 -7.33 -3.27 -7.93
CA MET A 5 -8.00 -2.39 -6.95
C MET A 5 -7.57 -0.92 -7.16
N VAL A 6 -6.29 -0.67 -7.44
CA VAL A 6 -5.80 0.66 -7.79
C VAL A 6 -6.50 1.17 -9.05
N ASP A 7 -6.57 0.36 -10.11
CA ASP A 7 -7.28 0.68 -11.36
C ASP A 7 -8.75 1.03 -11.08
N THR A 8 -9.43 0.22 -10.28
CA THR A 8 -10.83 0.48 -9.89
C THR A 8 -11.00 1.83 -9.17
N LEU A 9 -10.06 2.18 -8.28
CA LEU A 9 -10.09 3.47 -7.58
C LEU A 9 -9.86 4.65 -8.53
N LEU A 10 -8.91 4.51 -9.45
CA LEU A 10 -8.58 5.52 -10.45
C LEU A 10 -9.73 5.73 -11.44
N ASP A 11 -10.32 4.64 -11.95
CA ASP A 11 -11.52 4.67 -12.80
C ASP A 11 -12.72 5.28 -12.06
N GLY A 12 -12.79 5.09 -10.74
CA GLY A 12 -13.76 5.72 -9.84
C GLY A 12 -13.49 7.20 -9.56
N GLY A 13 -12.43 7.78 -10.11
CA GLY A 13 -12.07 9.20 -9.97
C GLY A 13 -11.29 9.55 -8.71
N ARG A 14 -10.69 8.58 -8.01
CA ARG A 14 -9.71 8.91 -6.97
C ARG A 14 -8.46 9.52 -7.59
N ALA A 15 -7.95 10.58 -6.97
CA ALA A 15 -6.66 11.14 -7.36
C ALA A 15 -5.55 10.11 -7.06
N PRO A 16 -4.58 9.89 -7.96
CA PRO A 16 -3.47 8.96 -7.73
C PRO A 16 -2.73 9.25 -6.41
N GLY A 17 -2.42 10.53 -6.19
CA GLY A 17 -1.81 11.02 -4.96
C GLY A 17 -2.63 10.82 -3.68
N ASP A 18 -3.89 10.40 -3.76
CA ASP A 18 -4.70 10.04 -2.58
C ASP A 18 -4.61 8.55 -2.24
N ILE A 19 -3.86 7.75 -3.00
CA ILE A 19 -3.78 6.30 -2.86
C ILE A 19 -2.39 5.90 -2.35
N LEU A 20 -2.36 5.18 -1.22
CA LEU A 20 -1.18 4.46 -0.73
C LEU A 20 -1.43 2.96 -0.83
N VAL A 21 -0.52 2.22 -1.46
CA VAL A 21 -0.51 0.76 -1.45
C VAL A 21 0.54 0.28 -0.47
N LEU A 22 0.11 -0.50 0.52
CA LEU A 22 0.99 -1.18 1.47
C LEU A 22 1.02 -2.67 1.17
N VAL A 23 2.21 -3.27 1.12
CA VAL A 23 2.40 -4.71 0.94
C VAL A 23 2.95 -5.37 2.21
N THR A 24 2.64 -6.65 2.44
CA THR A 24 3.20 -7.45 3.56
C THR A 24 4.32 -8.42 3.12
N GLY A 25 4.55 -8.54 1.82
CA GLY A 25 5.55 -9.40 1.21
C GLY A 25 6.33 -8.66 0.14
N ASP A 26 6.43 -9.27 -1.04
CA ASP A 26 7.26 -8.75 -2.12
C ASP A 26 6.81 -7.34 -2.57
N PRO A 27 7.77 -6.44 -2.86
CA PRO A 27 7.46 -5.12 -3.39
C PRO A 27 6.83 -5.23 -4.78
N HIS A 28 5.97 -4.27 -5.09
CA HIS A 28 5.40 -4.16 -6.43
C HIS A 28 6.53 -3.96 -7.47
N PRO A 29 6.49 -4.55 -8.68
CA PRO A 29 7.55 -4.40 -9.68
C PRO A 29 7.89 -2.95 -10.03
N TRP A 30 6.89 -2.07 -10.05
CA TRP A 30 7.10 -0.63 -10.23
C TRP A 30 7.91 -0.02 -9.08
N GLN A 31 7.60 -0.35 -7.82
CA GLN A 31 8.38 0.11 -6.67
C GLN A 31 9.83 -0.34 -6.78
N SER A 32 10.07 -1.61 -7.13
CA SER A 32 11.43 -2.14 -7.32
C SER A 32 12.17 -1.42 -8.45
N HIS A 33 11.46 -1.05 -9.53
CA HIS A 33 12.02 -0.26 -10.62
C HIS A 33 12.39 1.16 -10.17
N GLU A 34 11.50 1.86 -9.49
CA GLU A 34 11.74 3.23 -9.01
C GLU A 34 12.88 3.30 -7.98
N LEU A 35 12.92 2.35 -7.04
CA LEU A 35 14.01 2.24 -6.07
C LEU A 35 15.38 2.01 -6.73
N SER A 36 15.41 1.43 -7.94
CA SER A 36 16.67 1.24 -8.68
C SER A 36 17.32 2.56 -9.12
N PHE A 37 16.55 3.67 -9.15
CA PHE A 37 17.05 5.02 -9.40
C PHE A 37 17.46 5.77 -8.11
N GLY A 38 17.31 5.14 -6.94
CA GLY A 38 17.73 5.68 -5.65
C GLY A 38 16.59 5.78 -4.63
N GLU A 39 16.92 5.53 -3.36
CA GLU A 39 15.94 5.60 -2.26
C GLU A 39 15.47 7.03 -1.99
N ASP A 40 16.38 8.02 -1.99
CA ASP A 40 16.03 9.42 -1.74
C ASP A 40 15.10 9.98 -2.83
N SER A 41 15.39 9.67 -4.10
CA SER A 41 14.56 10.08 -5.23
C SER A 41 13.19 9.41 -5.17
N TYR A 42 13.12 8.14 -4.78
CA TYR A 42 11.87 7.41 -4.57
C TYR A 42 11.00 8.02 -3.47
N TRP A 43 11.55 8.25 -2.27
CA TRP A 43 10.77 8.81 -1.15
C TRP A 43 10.34 10.25 -1.39
N ARG A 44 11.07 11.02 -2.20
CA ARG A 44 10.63 12.35 -2.63
C ARG A 44 9.33 12.31 -3.43
N GLN A 45 9.07 11.24 -4.20
CA GLN A 45 7.81 11.08 -4.94
C GLN A 45 6.62 11.00 -3.99
N GLN A 46 6.79 10.42 -2.79
CA GLN A 46 5.76 10.44 -1.76
C GLN A 46 5.43 11.87 -1.35
N ASP A 47 6.46 12.67 -1.08
CA ASP A 47 6.33 14.05 -0.61
C ASP A 47 5.68 14.95 -1.68
N GLU A 48 5.95 14.67 -2.96
CA GLU A 48 5.30 15.31 -4.11
C GLU A 48 3.82 14.92 -4.23
N GLY A 49 3.52 13.64 -4.03
CA GLY A 49 2.15 13.15 -3.96
C GLY A 49 1.37 13.30 -5.26
N GLU A 50 2.06 13.21 -6.40
CA GLU A 50 1.44 13.31 -7.73
C GLU A 50 0.90 11.97 -8.24
N ASP A 51 1.45 10.85 -7.75
CA ASP A 51 1.13 9.49 -8.20
C ASP A 51 0.78 8.55 -7.02
N VAL A 52 0.29 7.36 -7.34
CA VAL A 52 0.08 6.26 -6.40
C VAL A 52 1.41 5.88 -5.77
N PHE A 53 1.46 5.89 -4.44
CA PHE A 53 2.68 5.51 -3.73
C PHE A 53 2.59 4.08 -3.21
N TYR A 54 3.68 3.33 -3.33
CA TYR A 54 3.78 1.95 -2.87
C TYR A 54 4.78 1.89 -1.72
N ALA A 55 4.55 1.05 -0.71
CA ALA A 55 5.53 0.81 0.34
C ALA A 55 5.30 -0.54 1.01
N HIS A 56 6.31 -1.04 1.72
CA HIS A 56 6.08 -2.14 2.65
C HIS A 56 5.30 -1.63 3.88
N ALA A 57 4.44 -2.46 4.47
CA ALA A 57 3.61 -2.08 5.61
C ALA A 57 4.41 -1.67 6.86
N SER A 58 5.66 -2.11 6.98
CA SER A 58 6.59 -1.72 8.04
C SER A 58 7.28 -0.37 7.80
N ALA A 59 7.07 0.29 6.65
CA ALA A 59 7.70 1.56 6.35
C ALA A 59 7.05 2.70 7.14
N GLU A 60 7.59 3.01 8.32
CA GLU A 60 7.06 4.04 9.22
C GLU A 60 7.03 5.45 8.62
N ARG A 61 7.88 5.72 7.62
CA ARG A 61 7.92 6.99 6.87
C ARG A 61 6.73 7.16 5.91
N ALA A 62 5.97 6.10 5.64
CA ALA A 62 4.84 6.18 4.73
C ALA A 62 3.83 7.23 5.21
N ALA A 63 3.52 8.20 4.35
CA ALA A 63 2.63 9.31 4.68
C ALA A 63 1.17 8.89 4.62
N ASN A 64 0.33 9.53 5.46
CA ASN A 64 -1.10 9.26 5.47
C ASN A 64 -1.77 9.72 4.16
N ARG A 65 -2.62 8.89 3.58
CA ARG A 65 -3.35 9.15 2.33
C ARG A 65 -4.86 9.01 2.51
N GLY A 66 -5.65 9.52 1.56
CA GLY A 66 -7.11 9.37 1.56
C GLY A 66 -7.52 7.91 1.67
N VAL A 67 -7.02 7.11 0.72
CA VAL A 67 -7.27 5.67 0.62
C VAL A 67 -5.96 4.89 0.83
N VAL A 68 -6.01 3.85 1.65
CA VAL A 68 -4.93 2.87 1.78
C VAL A 68 -5.41 1.53 1.27
N VAL A 69 -4.65 0.91 0.38
CA VAL A 69 -4.83 -0.48 -0.07
C VAL A 69 -3.76 -1.33 0.60
N LEU A 70 -4.14 -2.16 1.56
CA LEU A 70 -3.26 -3.15 2.17
C LEU A 70 -3.34 -4.46 1.39
N ALA A 71 -2.29 -4.78 0.65
CA ALA A 71 -2.11 -6.04 -0.03
C ALA A 71 -1.39 -7.05 0.87
N VAL A 72 -2.14 -8.02 1.39
CA VAL A 72 -1.62 -9.16 2.16
C VAL A 72 -1.09 -10.21 1.19
N ASN A 73 0.07 -9.92 0.59
CA ASN A 73 0.68 -10.68 -0.51
C ASN A 73 1.86 -11.57 -0.06
N GLY A 74 2.15 -11.64 1.23
CA GLY A 74 3.25 -12.45 1.77
C GLY A 74 3.41 -12.22 3.27
N GLY A 75 4.60 -12.52 3.80
CA GLY A 75 4.92 -12.42 5.22
C GLY A 75 4.24 -13.49 6.08
N THR A 76 4.63 -13.56 7.34
CA THR A 76 3.99 -14.38 8.38
C THR A 76 2.62 -13.83 8.76
N ASP A 77 1.81 -14.65 9.41
CA ASP A 77 0.49 -14.22 9.91
C ASP A 77 0.59 -13.12 10.98
N GLU A 78 1.66 -13.12 11.76
CA GLU A 78 1.93 -12.06 12.72
C GLU A 78 2.28 -10.74 12.02
N GLU A 79 3.12 -10.76 10.99
CA GLU A 79 3.43 -9.56 10.19
C GLU A 79 2.17 -9.02 9.49
N ALA A 80 1.33 -9.90 8.93
CA ALA A 80 0.08 -9.50 8.30
C ALA A 80 -0.92 -8.92 9.33
N ALA A 81 -1.01 -9.50 10.53
CA ALA A 81 -1.84 -8.97 11.61
C ALA A 81 -1.36 -7.60 12.11
N GLN A 82 -0.04 -7.38 12.17
CA GLN A 82 0.56 -6.08 12.53
C GLN A 82 0.42 -5.03 11.43
N ALA A 83 0.36 -5.46 10.16
CA ALA A 83 0.18 -4.55 9.03
C ALA A 83 -1.19 -3.87 9.01
N LEU A 84 -2.24 -4.52 9.53
CA LEU A 84 -3.59 -3.96 9.55
C LEU A 84 -3.70 -2.66 10.39
N PRO A 85 -3.31 -2.62 11.67
CA PRO A 85 -3.35 -1.38 12.44
C PRO A 85 -2.42 -0.30 11.87
N ALA A 86 -1.28 -0.69 11.29
CA ALA A 86 -0.40 0.25 10.60
C ALA A 86 -1.10 0.90 9.39
N ALA A 87 -1.74 0.09 8.53
CA ALA A 87 -2.49 0.57 7.38
C ALA A 87 -3.68 1.44 7.79
N LEU A 88 -4.39 1.07 8.85
CA LEU A 88 -5.50 1.84 9.40
C LEU A 88 -5.03 3.23 9.89
N ALA A 89 -3.87 3.31 10.55
CA ALA A 89 -3.31 4.59 11.00
C ALA A 89 -2.90 5.53 9.85
N ARG A 90 -2.68 4.99 8.64
CA ARG A 90 -2.36 5.77 7.43
C ARG A 90 -3.58 6.19 6.62
N ALA A 91 -4.72 5.51 6.78
CA ALA A 91 -5.94 5.78 6.04
C ALA A 91 -6.69 6.98 6.63
N LYS A 92 -6.83 8.07 5.87
CA LYS A 92 -7.60 9.25 6.29
C LYS A 92 -9.10 9.04 6.15
N SER A 93 -9.55 8.28 5.16
CA SER A 93 -10.98 8.04 4.93
C SER A 93 -11.34 6.59 4.66
N GLN A 94 -10.44 5.80 4.04
CA GLN A 94 -10.77 4.44 3.64
C GLN A 94 -9.55 3.52 3.70
N LEU A 95 -9.74 2.33 4.29
CA LEU A 95 -8.82 1.21 4.21
C LEU A 95 -9.48 0.10 3.38
N ILE A 96 -8.75 -0.46 2.42
CA ILE A 96 -9.14 -1.61 1.62
C ILE A 96 -8.09 -2.69 1.86
N VAL A 97 -8.52 -3.90 2.19
CA VAL A 97 -7.61 -5.04 2.37
C VAL A 97 -7.83 -6.02 1.23
N VAL A 98 -6.75 -6.35 0.51
CA VAL A 98 -6.75 -7.31 -0.60
C VAL A 98 -5.76 -8.44 -0.32
N GLY A 99 -6.13 -9.67 -0.60
CA GLY A 99 -5.31 -10.84 -0.30
C GLY A 99 -6.09 -12.14 -0.44
N ASP A 100 -5.48 -13.25 -0.04
CA ASP A 100 -6.16 -14.56 -0.03
C ASP A 100 -7.37 -14.54 0.93
N PRO A 101 -8.59 -14.87 0.46
CA PRO A 101 -9.79 -14.77 1.29
C PRO A 101 -9.79 -15.65 2.54
N GLU A 102 -9.19 -16.84 2.49
CA GLU A 102 -9.15 -17.77 3.63
C GLU A 102 -8.16 -17.27 4.68
N ARG A 103 -7.00 -16.78 4.23
CA ARG A 103 -6.01 -16.14 5.10
C ARG A 103 -6.59 -14.91 5.78
N LEU A 104 -7.25 -14.03 5.02
CA LEU A 104 -7.87 -12.82 5.57
C LEU A 104 -8.94 -13.13 6.62
N ARG A 105 -9.78 -14.15 6.39
CA ARG A 105 -10.79 -14.61 7.38
C ARG A 105 -10.17 -15.15 8.67
N THR A 106 -8.94 -15.61 8.62
CA THR A 106 -8.23 -16.12 9.80
C THR A 106 -7.59 -15.00 10.61
N LEU A 107 -7.19 -13.91 9.93
CA LEU A 107 -6.48 -12.77 10.52
C LEU A 107 -7.39 -11.63 11.02
N LEU A 108 -8.59 -11.48 10.43
CA LEU A 108 -9.56 -10.39 10.67
C LEU A 108 -10.81 -10.90 11.41
#